data_AF-A0A521ANS3-F1
#
_entry.id   AF-A0A521ANS3-F1
#
_cell.length_a   1.000
_cell.length_b   1.000
_cell.length_c   1.000
_cell.angle_alpha   90.00
_cell.angle_beta   90.00
_cell.angle_gamma   90.00
#
_symmetry.space_group_name_H-M   'P 1'
#
loop_
_entity.id
_entity.type
_entity.pdbx_description
1 polymer ?
#
loop_
_entity_poly.entity_id
_entity_poly.type
_entity_poly.pdbx_seq_one_letter_code
_entity_poly.pdbx_strand_id
1 'polypeptide(L)'
;MKKIIRLSLVAALLFTGISTYAIDGTADFNLHVIKANGKMITFGLNQTQKANLAIYDKDGSLIYSETASGKDGILRTFSLEEFPEGTYFLEVENDTKKAKYEITITDDSTVLSKSAVSSVYKAGFAKNTSVATR
;
A
#
# COMPACT_ATOMS: atom_id res chain seq x y z
N MET A 1 -15.84 -40.19 -41.52
CA MET A 1 -14.96 -39.41 -40.62
C MET A 1 -15.81 -38.51 -39.74
N LYS A 2 -15.87 -38.76 -38.43
CA LYS A 2 -16.45 -37.81 -37.45
C LYS A 2 -15.57 -37.82 -36.20
N LYS A 3 -15.10 -36.64 -35.82
CA LYS A 3 -13.94 -36.39 -34.96
C LYS A 3 -14.29 -36.64 -33.48
N ILE A 4 -13.38 -37.30 -32.77
CA ILE A 4 -13.39 -37.44 -31.31
C ILE A 4 -12.88 -36.12 -30.73
N ILE A 5 -13.74 -35.36 -30.05
CA ILE A 5 -13.30 -34.20 -29.27
C ILE A 5 -12.82 -34.73 -27.93
N ARG A 6 -11.51 -34.69 -27.70
CA ARG A 6 -10.90 -34.95 -26.39
C ARG A 6 -11.11 -33.70 -25.53
N LEU A 7 -12.05 -33.76 -24.60
CA LEU A 7 -12.22 -32.72 -23.59
C LEU A 7 -11.23 -33.01 -22.44
N SER A 8 -10.00 -32.53 -22.58
CA SER A 8 -9.03 -32.51 -21.48
C SER A 8 -9.43 -31.42 -20.50
N LEU A 9 -10.11 -31.79 -19.41
CA LEU A 9 -10.40 -30.91 -18.28
C LEU A 9 -9.09 -30.71 -17.49
N VAL A 10 -8.34 -29.66 -17.82
CA VAL A 10 -7.20 -29.21 -17.01
C VAL A 10 -7.78 -28.51 -15.78
N ALA A 11 -7.74 -29.17 -14.63
CA ALA A 11 -8.03 -28.56 -13.35
C ALA A 11 -6.88 -27.61 -12.98
N ALA A 12 -6.99 -26.34 -13.36
CA ALA A 12 -6.14 -25.28 -12.83
C ALA A 12 -6.63 -24.94 -11.41
N LEU A 13 -6.05 -25.61 -10.41
CA LEU A 13 -6.17 -25.22 -9.00
C LEU A 13 -5.42 -23.90 -8.80
N LEU A 14 -6.09 -22.79 -9.11
CA LEU A 14 -5.64 -21.47 -8.68
C LEU A 14 -5.99 -21.31 -7.20
N PHE A 15 -5.13 -21.84 -6.33
CA PHE A 15 -5.05 -21.36 -4.95
C PHE A 15 -4.48 -19.94 -5.00
N THR A 16 -5.34 -18.95 -5.23
CA THR A 16 -5.00 -17.57 -4.91
C THR A 16 -5.02 -17.49 -3.39
N GLY A 17 -3.83 -17.44 -2.80
CA GLY A 17 -3.65 -17.37 -1.36
C GLY A 17 -4.36 -16.14 -0.80
N ILE A 18 -5.43 -16.35 -0.04
CA ILE A 18 -6.00 -15.33 0.82
C ILE A 18 -4.97 -15.01 1.91
N SER A 19 -4.16 -13.97 1.69
CA SER A 19 -3.32 -13.41 2.74
C SER A 19 -4.25 -12.77 3.76
N THR A 20 -4.42 -13.42 4.91
CA THR A 20 -5.17 -12.87 6.03
C THR A 20 -4.37 -11.70 6.61
N TYR A 21 -4.76 -10.48 6.29
CA TYR A 21 -4.14 -9.28 6.87
C TYR A 21 -4.70 -9.08 8.28
N ALA A 22 -3.85 -9.20 9.30
CA ALA A 22 -4.17 -8.73 10.63
C ALA A 22 -4.07 -7.19 10.63
N ILE A 23 -5.20 -6.50 10.75
CA ILE A 23 -5.24 -5.06 11.00
C ILE A 23 -5.02 -4.90 12.51
N ASP A 24 -3.76 -4.89 12.94
CA ASP A 24 -3.41 -4.46 14.30
C ASP A 24 -3.43 -2.94 14.33
N GLY A 25 -4.28 -2.38 15.19
CA GLY A 25 -4.47 -0.95 15.31
C GLY A 25 -3.24 -0.28 15.91
N THR A 26 -2.63 0.61 15.13
CA THR A 26 -1.93 1.82 15.60
C THR A 26 -0.58 1.63 16.29
N ALA A 27 0.42 1.26 15.49
CA ALA A 27 1.70 1.96 15.49
C ALA A 27 2.26 1.99 14.07
N ASP A 28 1.48 2.44 13.09
CA ASP A 28 1.91 2.57 11.69
C ASP A 28 2.93 3.69 11.51
N PHE A 29 3.29 4.04 10.28
CA PHE A 29 4.12 5.24 10.11
C PHE A 29 3.34 6.44 10.65
N ASN A 30 4.04 7.36 11.33
CA ASN A 30 3.49 8.63 11.78
C ASN A 30 3.28 9.56 10.56
N LEU A 31 2.38 9.14 9.66
CA LEU A 31 2.01 9.85 8.45
C LEU A 31 1.06 10.99 8.83
N HIS A 32 1.44 12.20 8.44
CA HIS A 32 0.65 13.39 8.66
C HIS A 32 0.38 14.08 7.33
N VAL A 33 -0.89 14.19 6.95
CA VAL A 33 -1.32 14.94 5.76
C VAL A 33 -1.28 16.42 6.09
N ILE A 34 -0.42 17.17 5.39
CA ILE A 34 -0.22 18.61 5.58
C ILE A 34 -1.15 19.40 4.66
N LYS A 35 -1.26 18.96 3.41
CA LYS A 35 -2.10 19.62 2.40
C LYS A 35 -2.63 18.61 1.41
N ALA A 36 -3.89 18.77 1.04
CA ALA A 36 -4.49 18.13 -0.12
C ALA A 36 -5.26 19.21 -0.88
N ASN A 37 -4.78 19.60 -2.06
CA ASN A 37 -5.37 20.69 -2.85
C ASN A 37 -5.40 20.30 -4.32
N GLY A 38 -6.59 20.24 -4.90
CA GLY A 38 -6.78 19.64 -6.22
C GLY A 38 -6.20 18.23 -6.24
N LYS A 39 -5.32 17.97 -7.22
CA LYS A 39 -4.61 16.70 -7.37
C LYS A 39 -3.20 16.68 -6.77
N MET A 40 -2.90 17.57 -5.82
CA MET A 40 -1.64 17.54 -5.07
C MET A 40 -1.85 17.08 -3.63
N ILE A 41 -1.00 16.15 -3.18
CA ILE A 41 -0.95 15.72 -1.77
C ILE A 41 0.43 15.97 -1.18
N THR A 42 0.47 16.63 -0.02
CA THR A 42 1.68 16.83 0.77
C THR A 42 1.54 16.13 2.11
N PHE A 43 2.50 15.29 2.46
CA PHE A 43 2.53 14.56 3.73
C PHE A 43 3.93 14.48 4.32
N GLY A 44 3.98 14.32 5.65
CA GLY A 44 5.18 14.05 6.41
C GLY A 44 5.16 12.66 7.03
N LEU A 45 6.32 12.01 7.13
CA LEU A 45 6.56 10.80 7.92
C LEU A 45 7.49 11.15 9.07
N ASN A 46 6.91 11.41 10.24
CA ASN A 46 7.70 11.76 11.43
C ASN A 46 8.50 10.56 11.93
N GLN A 47 9.72 10.79 12.41
CA GLN A 47 10.62 9.75 12.94
C GLN A 47 11.05 8.68 11.91
N THR A 48 10.73 8.87 10.63
CA THR A 48 11.14 7.98 9.53
C THR A 48 12.13 8.71 8.65
N GLN A 49 13.41 8.43 8.81
CA GLN A 49 14.48 9.13 8.10
C GLN A 49 14.76 8.59 6.70
N LYS A 50 14.37 7.35 6.42
CA LYS A 50 14.51 6.68 5.13
C LYS A 50 13.36 5.69 4.92
N ALA A 51 12.75 5.73 3.75
CA ALA A 51 11.71 4.78 3.35
C ALA A 51 11.67 4.68 1.82
N ASN A 52 11.24 3.53 1.31
CA ASN A 52 10.75 3.42 -0.05
C ASN A 52 9.27 3.82 -0.05
N LEU A 53 8.91 4.68 -1.00
CA LEU A 53 7.54 5.12 -1.24
C LEU A 53 7.13 4.59 -2.60
N ALA A 54 5.95 3.99 -2.67
CA ALA A 54 5.41 3.47 -3.92
C ALA A 54 3.92 3.80 -4.04
N ILE A 55 3.47 4.11 -5.26
CA ILE A 55 2.05 4.32 -5.57
C ILE A 55 1.59 3.19 -6.47
N TYR A 56 0.50 2.53 -6.07
CA TYR A 56 -0.16 1.47 -6.80
C TYR A 56 -1.57 1.90 -7.22
N ASP A 57 -2.05 1.39 -8.36
CA ASP A 57 -3.49 1.43 -8.67
C ASP A 57 -4.28 0.43 -7.81
N LYS A 58 -5.60 0.44 -7.96
CA LYS A 58 -6.53 -0.49 -7.28
C LYS A 58 -6.27 -1.98 -7.57
N ASP A 59 -5.63 -2.29 -8.70
CA ASP A 59 -5.36 -3.66 -9.15
C ASP A 59 -3.96 -4.14 -8.70
N GLY A 60 -3.20 -3.25 -8.04
CA GLY A 60 -1.86 -3.52 -7.53
C GLY A 60 -0.74 -3.29 -8.54
N SER A 61 -1.01 -2.61 -9.66
CA SER A 61 0.03 -2.22 -10.63
C SER A 61 0.85 -1.07 -10.07
N LEU A 62 2.17 -1.19 -10.11
CA LEU A 62 3.08 -0.14 -9.69
C LEU A 62 3.07 1.02 -10.70
N ILE A 63 2.75 2.22 -10.23
CA ILE A 63 2.74 3.45 -11.05
C ILE A 63 4.02 4.26 -10.81
N TYR A 64 4.43 4.35 -9.56
CA TYR A 64 5.56 5.19 -9.15
C TYR A 64 6.29 4.56 -7.97
N SER A 65 7.61 4.75 -7.90
CA SER A 65 8.39 4.43 -6.72
C SER A 65 9.60 5.35 -6.56
N GLU A 66 9.94 5.69 -5.33
CA GLU A 66 11.19 6.36 -4.97
C GLU A 66 11.75 5.83 -3.64
N THR A 67 13.04 6.06 -3.41
CA THR A 67 13.61 6.04 -2.06
C THR A 67 13.67 7.47 -1.53
N ALA A 68 12.92 7.75 -0.47
CA ALA A 68 12.89 9.04 0.19
C ALA A 68 13.75 9.02 1.47
N SER A 69 14.41 10.13 1.74
CA SER A 69 15.16 10.35 2.98
C SER A 69 15.11 11.79 3.46
N GLY A 70 15.25 11.98 4.77
CA GLY A 70 15.38 13.30 5.40
C GLY A 70 15.88 13.20 6.84
N LYS A 71 16.55 14.24 7.32
CA LYS A 71 17.25 14.25 8.62
C LYS A 71 16.31 14.06 9.81
N ASP A 72 15.18 14.77 9.80
CA ASP A 72 14.22 14.81 10.91
C ASP A 72 12.92 14.04 10.60
N GLY A 73 12.88 13.39 9.43
CA GLY A 73 11.68 12.79 8.86
C GLY A 73 11.64 13.00 7.35
N ILE A 74 10.67 12.39 6.69
CA ILE A 74 10.44 12.57 5.25
C ILE A 74 9.30 13.55 5.05
N LEU A 75 9.49 14.53 4.16
CA LEU A 75 8.45 15.42 3.65
C LEU A 75 8.35 15.22 2.14
N ARG A 76 7.14 14.95 1.64
CA ARG A 76 6.89 14.72 0.21
C ARG A 76 5.62 15.38 -0.27
N THR A 77 5.66 15.80 -1.53
CA THR A 77 4.51 16.27 -2.29
C THR A 77 4.43 15.45 -3.57
N PHE A 78 3.29 14.83 -3.83
CA PHE A 78 3.00 14.19 -5.11
C PHE A 78 1.97 15.01 -5.88
N SER A 79 2.24 15.21 -7.17
CA SER A 79 1.22 15.63 -8.14
C SER A 79 0.59 14.36 -8.73
N LEU A 80 -0.73 14.30 -8.69
CA LEU A 80 -1.55 13.24 -9.25
C LEU A 80 -2.39 13.77 -10.43
N GLU A 81 -1.97 14.88 -11.05
CA GLU A 81 -2.73 15.53 -12.13
C GLU A 81 -3.01 14.58 -13.31
N GLU A 82 -2.01 13.76 -13.65
CA GLU A 82 -2.10 12.77 -14.73
C GLU A 82 -2.83 11.48 -14.32
N PHE A 83 -3.23 11.34 -13.05
CA PHE A 83 -3.93 10.17 -12.57
C PHE A 83 -5.43 10.32 -12.87
N PRO A 84 -6.05 9.31 -13.49
CA PRO A 84 -7.51 9.21 -13.56
C PRO A 84 -8.16 9.27 -12.18
N GLU A 85 -9.45 9.59 -12.16
CA GLU A 85 -10.25 9.40 -10.95
C GLU A 85 -10.23 7.93 -10.51
N GLY A 86 -10.22 7.71 -9.20
CA GLY A 86 -10.26 6.37 -8.64
C GLY A 86 -9.50 6.22 -7.33
N THR A 87 -9.33 4.96 -6.94
CA THR A 87 -8.63 4.56 -5.72
C THR A 87 -7.23 4.07 -6.03
N TYR A 88 -6.28 4.58 -5.26
CA TYR A 88 -4.85 4.26 -5.34
C TYR A 88 -4.32 3.98 -3.94
N PHE A 89 -3.10 3.44 -3.86
CA PHE A 89 -2.47 3.12 -2.60
C PHE A 89 -1.04 3.64 -2.54
N LEU A 90 -0.74 4.46 -1.52
CA LEU A 90 0.62 4.78 -1.12
C LEU A 90 1.14 3.69 -0.19
N GLU A 91 2.10 2.90 -0.65
CA GLU A 91 2.89 2.02 0.22
C GLU A 91 4.11 2.77 0.75
N VAL A 92 4.29 2.73 2.07
CA VAL A 92 5.49 3.19 2.76
C VAL A 92 6.21 1.98 3.30
N GLU A 93 7.46 1.78 2.91
CA GLU A 93 8.29 0.66 3.34
C GLU A 93 9.59 1.16 3.96
N ASN A 94 9.93 0.67 5.15
CA ASN A 94 11.27 0.83 5.73
C ASN A 94 11.89 -0.54 5.99
N ASP A 95 12.96 -0.58 6.78
CA ASP A 95 13.68 -1.83 7.08
C ASP A 95 12.86 -2.82 7.94
N THR A 96 11.80 -2.35 8.62
CA THR A 96 11.06 -3.16 9.61
C THR A 96 9.65 -3.52 9.19
N LYS A 97 9.00 -2.71 8.34
CA LYS A 97 7.60 -2.91 7.96
C LYS A 97 7.22 -2.21 6.65
N LYS A 98 6.05 -2.59 6.13
CA LYS A 98 5.32 -1.94 5.04
C LYS A 98 3.94 -1.51 5.56
N ALA A 99 3.46 -0.34 5.15
CA ALA A 99 2.09 0.07 5.40
C ALA A 99 1.49 0.72 4.16
N LYS A 100 0.20 0.46 3.90
CA LYS A 100 -0.54 1.05 2.78
C LYS A 100 -1.55 2.07 3.26
N TYR A 101 -1.59 3.22 2.61
CA TYR A 101 -2.53 4.30 2.82
C TYR A 101 -3.34 4.50 1.55
N GLU A 102 -4.64 4.70 1.70
CA GLU A 102 -5.54 4.88 0.57
C GLU A 102 -5.45 6.33 0.06
N ILE A 103 -5.40 6.48 -1.26
CA ILE A 103 -5.55 7.74 -1.95
C ILE A 103 -6.84 7.64 -2.78
N THR A 104 -7.77 8.56 -2.55
CA THR A 104 -8.96 8.72 -3.40
C THR A 104 -8.81 9.98 -4.24
N ILE A 105 -8.91 9.84 -5.55
CA ILE A 105 -8.89 10.95 -6.52
C ILE A 105 -10.30 11.10 -7.09
N THR A 106 -10.83 12.31 -7.02
CA THR A 106 -12.05 12.76 -7.70
C THR A 106 -11.70 13.89 -8.66
N ASP A 107 -12.67 14.39 -9.41
CA ASP A 107 -12.51 15.45 -10.41
C ASP A 107 -11.85 16.69 -9.78
N ASP A 108 -12.32 17.08 -8.60
CA ASP A 108 -11.90 18.32 -7.94
C ASP A 108 -10.92 18.14 -6.78
N SER A 109 -10.70 16.91 -6.31
CA SER A 109 -10.02 16.69 -5.03
C SER A 109 -9.22 15.41 -4.96
N THR A 110 -8.27 15.38 -4.04
CA THR A 110 -7.56 14.18 -3.63
C THR A 110 -7.60 14.07 -2.13
N VAL A 111 -7.81 12.85 -1.62
CA VAL A 111 -7.79 12.55 -0.19
C VAL A 111 -6.80 11.42 0.06
N LEU A 112 -5.82 11.66 0.92
CA LEU A 112 -4.92 10.64 1.47
C LEU A 112 -5.41 10.23 2.86
N SER A 113 -5.56 8.93 3.11
CA SER A 113 -6.01 8.41 4.40
C SER A 113 -4.99 8.73 5.51
N LYS A 114 -5.50 9.13 6.69
CA LYS A 114 -4.65 9.41 7.86
C LYS A 114 -4.12 8.13 8.51
N SER A 115 -4.85 7.04 8.36
CA SER A 115 -4.54 5.72 8.92
C SER A 115 -4.19 4.76 7.80
N ALA A 116 -3.32 3.79 8.08
CA ALA A 116 -3.05 2.73 7.13
C ALA A 116 -4.27 1.82 7.00
N VAL A 117 -4.57 1.39 5.78
CA VAL A 117 -5.58 0.35 5.49
C VAL A 117 -5.00 -1.06 5.65
N SER A 118 -3.67 -1.19 5.59
CA SER A 118 -2.95 -2.42 5.93
C SER A 118 -1.54 -2.11 6.40
N SER A 119 -1.00 -2.97 7.26
CA SER A 119 0.35 -2.85 7.79
C SER A 119 0.92 -4.23 8.07
N VAL A 120 2.16 -4.47 7.66
CA VAL A 120 2.82 -5.76 7.77
C VAL A 120 4.27 -5.55 8.19
N TYR A 121 4.66 -6.17 9.30
CA TYR A 121 6.06 -6.25 9.72
C TYR A 121 6.82 -7.27 8.87
N LYS A 122 8.07 -6.93 8.53
CA LYS A 122 8.98 -7.87 7.88
C LYS A 122 9.34 -9.00 8.85
N ALA A 123 9.70 -10.16 8.30
CA ALA A 123 10.13 -11.31 9.10
C ALA A 123 11.26 -10.91 10.07
N GLY A 124 11.17 -11.34 11.32
CA GLY A 124 12.10 -10.97 12.39
C GLY A 124 11.79 -9.65 13.10
N PHE A 125 10.83 -8.85 12.61
CA PHE A 125 10.39 -7.60 13.25
C PHE A 125 8.96 -7.65 13.78
N ALA A 126 8.21 -8.71 13.48
CA ALA A 126 6.89 -8.93 14.05
C ALA A 126 7.01 -8.95 15.58
N LYS A 127 6.21 -8.15 16.28
CA LYS A 127 6.04 -8.31 17.73
C LYS A 127 5.62 -9.75 17.97
N ASN A 128 6.31 -10.47 18.85
CA ASN A 128 5.87 -11.77 19.34
C ASN A 128 4.47 -11.62 19.95
N THR A 129 3.42 -11.74 19.15
CA THR A 129 2.10 -12.04 19.65
C THR A 129 2.18 -13.50 20.05
N SER A 130 2.57 -13.72 21.31
CA SER A 130 2.43 -15.01 21.98
C SER A 130 0.94 -15.29 22.08
N VAL A 131 0.33 -15.70 20.98
CA VAL A 131 -0.99 -16.29 20.98
C VAL A 131 -0.75 -17.72 21.39
N ALA A 132 -0.91 -18.00 22.68
CA ALA A 132 -0.99 -19.36 23.16
C ALA A 132 -2.16 -20.03 22.43
N THR A 133 -1.86 -20.86 21.44
CA THR A 133 -2.81 -21.83 20.90
C THR A 133 -3.19 -22.75 22.05
N ARG A 134 -4.44 -22.66 22.49
CA ARG A 134 -5.06 -23.59 23.41
C ARG A 134 -5.66 -24.74 22.64
#